data_AF-A0A5N3PHM9-F1
#
_entry.id   AF-A0A5N3PHM9-F1
#
_cell.length_a   1.000
_cell.length_b   1.000
_cell.length_c   1.000
_cell.angle_alpha   90.00
_cell.angle_beta   90.00
_cell.angle_gamma   90.00
#
_symmetry.space_group_name_H-M   'P 1'
#
loop_
_entity.id
_entity.type
_entity.pdbx_description
1 polymer ?
#
loop_
_entity_poly.entity_id
_entity_poly.type
_entity_poly.pdbx_seq_one_letter_code
_entity_poly.pdbx_strand_id
1 'polypeptide(L)'
;MPTSQNPIVEWPRELYGLLEGMQIATGRDDKRYCRMDVDVDPNILFLLNDFEARVRHRQVRVRPSGCAECLVSEMNGLVGLGAASDPTRHIGKVRISFHDIQDDSCVDAAPQM
;
A
#
# COMPACT_ATOMS: atom_id res chain seq x y z
N MET A 1 -10.41 13.72 25.91
CA MET A 1 -9.63 13.68 24.65
C MET A 1 -9.45 12.21 24.30
N PRO A 2 -10.00 11.68 23.20
CA PRO A 2 -9.81 10.27 22.89
C PRO A 2 -8.40 10.07 22.31
N THR A 3 -7.52 9.52 23.13
CA THR A 3 -6.23 8.96 22.73
C THR A 3 -6.47 7.64 21.99
N SER A 4 -6.57 7.70 20.66
CA SER A 4 -6.37 6.53 19.79
C SER A 4 -6.00 7.02 18.39
N GLN A 5 -4.91 7.77 18.28
CA GLN A 5 -4.23 7.87 16.99
C GLN A 5 -3.45 6.56 16.83
N ASN A 6 -4.07 5.57 16.18
CA ASN A 6 -3.31 4.42 15.70
C ASN A 6 -2.16 4.98 14.84
N PRO A 7 -0.89 4.64 15.16
CA PRO A 7 0.22 5.25 14.47
C PRO A 7 0.14 4.97 12.97
N ILE A 8 0.32 6.00 12.17
CA ILE A 8 0.47 5.86 10.72
C ILE A 8 1.74 5.04 10.48
N VAL A 9 1.61 3.94 9.73
CA VAL A 9 2.72 3.03 9.43
C VAL A 9 3.26 3.37 8.05
N GLU A 10 4.58 3.53 7.93
CA GLU A 10 5.21 3.70 6.62
C GLU A 10 5.12 2.42 5.78
N TRP A 11 4.84 2.58 4.49
CA TRP A 11 5.00 1.49 3.54
C TRP A 11 6.46 1.02 3.51
N PRO A 12 6.73 -0.30 3.53
CA PRO A 12 8.09 -0.82 3.61
C PRO A 12 8.90 -0.47 2.37
N ARG A 13 10.17 -0.10 2.56
CA ARG A 13 11.05 0.30 1.45
C ARG A 13 11.27 -0.82 0.44
N GLU A 14 11.31 -2.05 0.94
CA GLU A 14 11.44 -3.29 0.16
C GLU A 14 10.28 -3.48 -0.82
N LEU A 15 9.13 -2.86 -0.55
CA LEU A 15 7.91 -2.98 -1.34
C LEU A 15 7.62 -1.73 -2.19
N TYR A 16 8.51 -0.72 -2.23
CA TYR A 16 8.26 0.52 -3.00
C TYR A 16 8.09 0.27 -4.49
N GLY A 17 8.81 -0.70 -5.07
CA GLY A 17 8.65 -1.04 -6.48
C GLY A 17 7.24 -1.50 -6.85
N LEU A 18 6.45 -2.00 -5.89
CA LEU A 18 5.06 -2.38 -6.14
C LEU A 18 4.14 -1.18 -6.35
N LEU A 19 4.53 0.02 -5.88
CA LEU A 19 3.75 1.24 -6.00
C LEU A 19 3.94 1.95 -7.35
N GLU A 20 4.79 1.45 -8.26
CA GLU A 20 5.03 2.08 -9.56
C GLU A 20 3.79 2.14 -10.45
N GLY A 21 2.87 1.18 -10.29
CA GLY A 21 1.58 1.13 -10.98
C GLY A 21 0.44 1.82 -10.24
N MET A 22 0.72 2.55 -9.15
CA MET A 22 -0.32 3.12 -8.30
C MET A 22 -1.09 4.23 -9.02
N GLN A 23 -2.36 3.99 -9.31
CA GLN A 23 -3.28 4.98 -9.88
C GLN A 23 -4.40 5.28 -8.89
N ILE A 24 -4.57 6.56 -8.57
CA ILE A 24 -5.64 7.04 -7.69
C ILE A 24 -6.87 7.31 -8.54
N ALA A 25 -8.00 6.73 -8.14
CA ALA A 25 -9.31 6.99 -8.72
C ALA A 25 -10.23 7.62 -7.67
N THR A 26 -11.18 8.42 -8.14
CA THR A 26 -12.25 8.99 -7.31
C THR A 26 -13.52 8.17 -7.50
N GLY A 27 -14.04 7.62 -6.40
CA GLY A 27 -15.28 6.86 -6.38
C GLY A 27 -16.53 7.74 -6.44
N ARG A 28 -17.70 7.11 -6.44
CA ARG A 28 -19.00 7.82 -6.49
C ARG A 28 -19.30 8.69 -5.28
N ASP A 29 -18.66 8.42 -4.15
CA ASP A 29 -18.85 9.13 -2.88
C ASP A 29 -17.76 10.20 -2.65
N ASP A 30 -17.09 10.67 -3.72
CA ASP A 30 -15.90 11.53 -3.69
C ASP A 30 -14.70 10.95 -2.92
N LYS A 31 -14.82 9.70 -2.45
CA LYS A 31 -13.74 8.96 -1.79
C LYS A 31 -12.70 8.52 -2.80
N ARG A 32 -11.44 8.87 -2.54
CA ARG A 32 -10.30 8.42 -3.32
C ARG A 32 -9.89 7.01 -2.91
N TYR A 33 -9.59 6.18 -3.90
CA TYR A 33 -9.12 4.81 -3.70
C TYR A 33 -8.06 4.47 -4.73
N CYS A 34 -7.32 3.40 -4.46
CA CYS A 34 -6.35 2.85 -5.39
C CYS A 34 -6.49 1.33 -5.43
N ARG A 35 -6.30 0.76 -6.62
CA ARG A 35 -6.24 -0.68 -6.82
C ARG A 35 -5.17 -0.97 -7.88
N MET A 36 -4.30 -1.92 -7.55
CA MET A 36 -3.28 -2.43 -8.45
C MET A 36 -3.20 -3.95 -8.36
N ASP A 37 -2.99 -4.59 -9.50
CA ASP A 37 -2.80 -6.03 -9.60
C ASP A 37 -1.34 -6.27 -9.98
N VAL A 38 -0.57 -6.89 -9.09
CA VAL A 38 0.89 -7.03 -9.21
C VAL A 38 1.28 -8.50 -9.23
N ASP A 39 2.28 -8.83 -10.03
CA ASP A 39 2.94 -10.13 -9.98
C ASP A 39 4.05 -10.10 -8.93
N VAL A 40 4.08 -11.09 -8.05
CA VAL A 40 5.01 -11.16 -6.91
C VAL A 40 5.66 -12.53 -6.82
N ASP A 41 6.96 -12.55 -6.51
CA ASP A 41 7.64 -13.77 -6.13
C ASP A 41 7.27 -14.19 -4.68
N PRO A 42 7.65 -15.40 -4.25
CA PRO A 42 7.32 -15.89 -2.91
C PRO A 42 7.85 -15.02 -1.76
N ASN A 43 9.01 -14.36 -1.92
CA ASN A 43 9.60 -13.52 -0.87
C ASN A 43 8.81 -12.22 -0.73
N ILE A 44 8.47 -11.58 -1.85
CA ILE A 44 7.64 -10.37 -1.85
C ILE A 44 6.24 -10.70 -1.32
N LEU A 45 5.67 -11.84 -1.68
CA LEU A 45 4.38 -12.29 -1.14
C LEU A 45 4.42 -12.48 0.38
N PHE A 46 5.50 -13.06 0.90
CA PHE A 46 5.69 -13.21 2.34
C PHE A 46 5.74 -11.85 3.06
N LEU A 47 6.54 -10.91 2.55
CA LEU A 47 6.67 -9.56 3.12
C LEU A 47 5.33 -8.79 3.07
N LEU A 48 4.58 -8.92 1.97
CA LEU A 48 3.26 -8.33 1.84
C LEU A 48 2.27 -8.86 2.88
N ASN A 49 2.24 -10.18 3.11
CA ASN A 49 1.34 -10.77 4.10
C ASN A 49 1.71 -10.38 5.54
N ASP A 50 3.01 -10.40 5.87
CA ASP A 50 3.49 -9.96 7.17
C ASP A 50 3.19 -8.46 7.40
N PHE A 51 3.36 -7.63 6.38
CA PHE A 51 2.99 -6.22 6.45
C PHE A 51 1.47 -6.02 6.62
N GLU A 52 0.65 -6.68 5.79
CA GLU A 52 -0.83 -6.63 5.87
C GLU A 52 -1.31 -6.95 7.28
N ALA A 53 -0.80 -8.03 7.88
CA ALA A 53 -1.15 -8.43 9.24
C ALA A 53 -0.81 -7.36 10.30
N ARG A 54 0.30 -6.63 10.12
CA ARG A 54 0.75 -5.56 11.04
C ARG A 54 -0.04 -4.26 10.90
N VAL A 55 -0.59 -3.99 9.71
CA VAL A 55 -1.29 -2.73 9.42
C VAL A 55 -2.81 -2.85 9.43
N ARG A 56 -3.36 -4.01 9.81
CA ARG A 56 -4.82 -4.16 9.98
C ARG A 56 -5.38 -3.07 10.89
N HIS A 57 -6.38 -2.36 10.39
CA HIS A 57 -7.05 -1.24 11.08
C HIS A 57 -6.11 -0.06 11.40
N ARG A 58 -5.02 0.09 10.64
CA ARG A 58 -4.10 1.23 10.74
C ARG A 58 -4.03 1.94 9.40
N GLN A 59 -3.75 3.24 9.50
CA GLN A 59 -3.40 4.04 8.34
C GLN A 59 -1.97 3.73 7.90
N VAL A 60 -1.78 3.69 6.59
CA VAL A 60 -0.51 3.42 5.92
C VAL A 60 -0.14 4.66 5.10
N ARG A 61 1.09 5.13 5.30
CA ARG A 61 1.68 6.17 4.46
C ARG A 61 2.37 5.51 3.26
N VAL A 62 1.92 5.87 2.06
CA VAL A 62 2.52 5.43 0.80
C VAL A 62 3.11 6.62 0.06
N ARG A 63 4.20 6.36 -0.67
CA ARG A 63 4.88 7.34 -1.52
C ARG A 63 4.86 6.83 -2.96
N PRO A 64 3.82 7.17 -3.77
CA PRO A 64 3.76 6.74 -5.16
C PRO A 64 4.96 7.27 -5.94
N SER A 65 5.51 6.47 -6.85
CA SER A 65 6.59 6.91 -7.72
C SER A 65 6.13 8.10 -8.58
N GLY A 66 6.88 9.20 -8.54
CA GLY A 66 6.56 10.40 -9.33
C GLY A 66 5.54 11.35 -8.70
N CYS A 67 5.05 11.07 -7.49
CA CYS A 67 4.27 12.02 -6.70
C CYS A 67 5.19 12.74 -5.69
N ALA A 68 5.09 14.07 -5.59
CA ALA A 68 5.82 14.84 -4.59
C ALA A 68 5.18 14.76 -3.19
N GLU A 69 3.91 14.34 -3.13
CA GLU A 69 3.11 14.27 -1.92
C GLU A 69 2.98 12.84 -1.41
N CYS A 70 2.95 12.70 -0.09
CA CYS A 70 2.68 11.44 0.58
C CYS A 70 1.17 11.23 0.61
N LEU A 71 0.74 9.98 0.58
CA LEU A 71 -0.66 9.64 0.75
C LEU A 71 -0.81 8.82 2.01
N VAL A 72 -1.86 9.09 2.77
CA VAL A 72 -2.27 8.28 3.91
C VAL A 72 -3.58 7.59 3.56
N SER A 73 -3.66 6.29 3.82
CA SER A 73 -4.81 5.48 3.43
C SER A 73 -4.94 4.24 4.29
N GLU A 74 -6.08 3.54 4.21
CA GLU A 74 -6.21 2.21 4.80
C GLU A 74 -6.02 1.12 3.74
N MET A 75 -5.19 0.13 4.07
CA MET A 75 -4.93 -1.02 3.21
C MET A 75 -6.06 -2.05 3.37
N ASN A 76 -6.63 -2.48 2.25
CA ASN A 76 -7.53 -3.62 2.23
C ASN A 76 -6.75 -4.93 2.34
N GLY A 77 -7.40 -6.00 2.78
CA GLY A 77 -6.82 -7.34 2.75
C GLY A 77 -6.34 -7.73 1.34
N LEU A 78 -5.21 -8.43 1.27
CA LEU A 78 -4.64 -8.92 0.02
C LEU A 78 -5.58 -9.95 -0.62
N VAL A 79 -5.78 -9.84 -1.94
CA VAL A 79 -6.58 -10.81 -2.69
C VAL A 79 -5.69 -11.53 -3.70
N GLY A 80 -5.53 -12.85 -3.54
CA GLY A 80 -4.88 -13.68 -4.55
C GLY A 80 -5.74 -13.78 -5.82
N LEU A 81 -5.15 -13.45 -6.97
CA LEU A 81 -5.80 -13.52 -8.28
C LEU A 81 -5.44 -14.79 -9.06
N GLY A 82 -4.59 -15.65 -8.48
CA GLY A 82 -4.15 -16.90 -9.07
C GLY A 82 -2.94 -16.70 -9.96
N ALA A 83 -3.07 -17.04 -11.24
CA ALA A 83 -1.96 -17.10 -12.19
C ALA A 83 -1.34 -15.73 -12.45
N ALA A 84 -0.01 -15.71 -12.54
CA ALA A 84 0.78 -14.57 -12.97
C ALA A 84 0.39 -14.10 -14.38
N SER A 85 0.71 -12.83 -14.67
CA SER A 85 0.59 -12.30 -16.04
C SER A 85 1.55 -13.00 -17.00
N ASP A 86 2.71 -13.46 -16.51
CA ASP A 86 3.65 -14.31 -17.23
C ASP A 86 3.66 -15.73 -16.62
N PRO A 87 3.06 -16.73 -17.29
CA PRO A 87 2.97 -18.09 -16.77
C PRO A 87 4.31 -18.83 -16.76
N THR A 88 5.35 -18.30 -17.42
CA THR A 88 6.70 -18.90 -17.43
C THR A 88 7.50 -18.57 -16.17
N ARG A 89 7.04 -17.56 -15.40
CA ARG A 89 7.65 -17.16 -14.14
C ARG A 89 6.87 -17.80 -13.00
N HIS A 90 7.56 -18.44 -12.07
CA HIS A 90 6.95 -19.01 -10.85
C HIS A 90 6.59 -17.90 -9.84
N ILE A 91 5.72 -16.99 -10.26
CA ILE A 91 5.24 -15.84 -9.50
C ILE A 91 3.73 -15.95 -9.32
N GLY A 92 3.20 -15.36 -8.24
CA GLY A 92 1.76 -15.28 -8.00
C GLY A 92 1.23 -13.90 -8.37
N LYS A 93 -0.06 -13.80 -8.69
CA LYS A 93 -0.71 -12.50 -8.89
C LYS A 93 -1.56 -12.13 -7.69
N VAL A 94 -1.36 -10.92 -7.17
CA VAL A 94 -2.10 -10.40 -6.01
C VAL A 94 -2.63 -9.01 -6.30
N ARG A 95 -3.79 -8.71 -5.72
CA ARG A 95 -4.36 -7.36 -5.68
C ARG A 95 -3.98 -6.68 -4.38
N ILE A 96 -3.45 -5.48 -4.53
CA ILE A 96 -3.23 -4.51 -3.46
C ILE A 96 -4.22 -3.38 -3.69
N SER A 97 -4.96 -2.99 -2.66
CA SER A 97 -5.87 -1.85 -2.77
C SER A 97 -5.94 -1.03 -1.49
N PHE A 98 -6.09 0.27 -1.68
CA PHE A 98 -6.19 1.27 -0.63
C PHE A 98 -7.52 2.02 -0.73
N HIS A 99 -8.07 2.39 0.42
CA HIS A 99 -9.28 3.20 0.50
C HIS A 99 -9.09 4.38 1.45
N ASP A 100 -10.02 5.33 1.41
CA ASP A 100 -10.01 6.56 2.20
C ASP A 100 -8.69 7.34 2.06
N ILE A 101 -8.19 7.45 0.81
CA ILE A 101 -6.92 8.11 0.50
C ILE A 101 -7.00 9.62 0.76
N GLN A 102 -6.07 10.10 1.58
CA GLN A 102 -5.89 11.48 1.99
C GLN A 102 -4.49 11.96 1.60
N ASP A 103 -4.38 13.25 1.28
CA ASP A 103 -3.07 13.85 1.02
C ASP A 103 -2.39 14.11 2.36
N ASP A 104 -1.09 13.88 2.41
CA ASP A 104 -0.28 14.08 3.59
C ASP A 104 1.04 14.76 3.23
N SER A 105 1.47 15.67 4.10
CA SER A 105 2.79 16.27 3.95
C SER A 105 3.85 15.20 4.25
N CYS A 106 4.74 14.94 3.28
CA CYS A 106 5.94 14.13 3.52
C CYS A 106 6.90 14.88 4.45
N VAL A 107 6.58 15.00 5.73
CA VAL A 107 7.56 15.40 6.72
C VAL A 107 8.32 14.12 7.05
N ASP A 108 9.51 13.96 6.46
CA ASP A 108 10.44 12.95 6.94
C ASP A 108 10.58 13.18 8.46
N ALA A 109 10.22 12.16 9.25
CA ALA A 109 10.42 12.24 10.68
C ALA A 109 11.89 12.59 10.91
N ALA A 110 12.14 13.76 11.52
CA ALA A 110 13.49 14.17 11.84
C ALA A 110 14.20 13.01 12.55
N PRO A 111 15.45 12.69 12.19
CA PRO A 111 16.17 11.59 12.82
C PRO A 111 16.10 11.81 14.33
N GLN A 112 15.50 10.86 15.04
CA GLN A 112 15.54 10.84 16.49
C GLN A 112 17.02 10.66 16.86
N MET A 113 17.65 11.75 17.29
CA MET A 113 18.99 11.72 17.90
C MET A 113 18.93 11.06 19.27
#